data_AF-A0A352QRB7-F1
#
_entry.id   AF-A0A352QRB7-F1
#
_cell.length_a   1.000
_cell.length_b   1.000
_cell.length_c   1.000
_cell.angle_alpha   90.00
_cell.angle_beta   90.00
_cell.angle_gamma   90.00
#
_symmetry.space_group_name_H-M   'P 1'
#
loop_
_entity.id
_entity.type
_entity.pdbx_description
1 polymer ?
#
loop_
_entity_poly.entity_id
_entity_poly.type
_entity_poly.pdbx_seq_one_letter_code
_entity_poly.pdbx_strand_id
1 'polypeptide(L)' 'GRGRLVLRPSGTEPVVRVTVEADDATLMQQVLDRLAEVVRAAA' A
#
# COMPACT_ATOMS: atom_id res chain seq x y z
N GLY A 1 -3.47 5.67 15.58
CA GLY A 1 -2.34 5.09 14.83
C GLY A 1 -1.66 6.19 14.04
N ARG A 2 -0.39 6.05 13.68
CA ARG A 2 0.41 7.09 12.98
C ARG A 2 0.12 7.14 11.46
N GLY A 3 -1.08 6.76 11.04
CA GLY A 3 -1.46 6.62 9.64
C GLY A 3 -2.61 5.64 9.39
N ARG A 4 -2.98 5.50 8.11
CA ARG A 4 -4.07 4.66 7.59
C ARG A 4 -3.64 4.02 6.27
N LEU A 5 -4.02 2.76 6.07
CA LEU A 5 -3.83 2.01 4.83
C LEU A 5 -5.17 1.45 4.36
N VAL A 6 -5.46 1.61 3.06
CA VAL A 6 -6.66 1.08 2.42
C VAL A 6 -6.26 0.28 1.19
N LEU A 7 -6.75 -0.95 1.11
CA LEU A 7 -6.63 -1.83 -0.05
C LEU A 7 -8.01 -2.03 -0.67
N ARG A 8 -8.09 -1.90 -2.00
CA ARG A 8 -9.31 -2.22 -2.74
C ARG A 8 -8.96 -2.87 -4.08
N PRO A 9 -9.68 -3.94 -4.49
CA PRO A 9 -9.56 -4.43 -5.85
C PRO A 9 -10.04 -3.34 -6.82
N SER A 10 -9.42 -3.27 -8.00
CA SER A 10 -9.98 -2.52 -9.11
C SER A 10 -11.17 -3.28 -9.72
N GLY A 11 -12.27 -2.59 -9.99
CA GLY A 11 -13.43 -3.18 -10.65
C GLY A 11 -13.32 -3.27 -12.18
N THR A 12 -12.34 -2.59 -12.77
CA THR A 12 -12.22 -2.42 -14.24
C THR A 12 -10.86 -2.86 -14.79
N GLU A 13 -9.90 -3.17 -13.94
CA GLU A 13 -8.53 -3.52 -14.32
C GLU A 13 -8.05 -4.65 -13.39
N PRO A 14 -7.15 -5.55 -13.84
CA PRO A 14 -6.62 -6.63 -13.02
C PRO A 14 -5.52 -6.12 -12.07
N VAL A 15 -5.83 -5.11 -11.25
CA VAL A 15 -4.88 -4.47 -10.32
C VAL A 15 -5.51 -4.23 -8.94
N VAL A 16 -4.68 -4.15 -7.91
CA VAL A 16 -5.08 -3.72 -6.55
C VAL A 16 -4.69 -2.26 -6.35
N ARG A 17 -5.62 -1.44 -5.87
CA ARG A 17 -5.34 -0.05 -5.49
C ARG A 17 -4.97 0.03 -4.03
N VAL A 18 -3.86 0.70 -3.75
CA VAL A 18 -3.33 0.95 -2.42
C VAL A 18 -3.37 2.45 -2.15
N THR A 19 -3.87 2.84 -0.98
CA THR A 19 -3.78 4.21 -0.48
C THR A 19 -3.19 4.19 0.91
N VAL A 20 -2.16 5.02 1.14
CA VAL A 20 -1.47 5.15 2.43
C VAL A 20 -1.46 6.62 2.82
N GLU A 21 -1.85 6.89 4.05
CA GLU A 21 -1.75 8.19 4.71
C GLU A 21 -0.88 8.01 5.95
N ALA A 22 0.10 8.88 6.17
CA ALA A 22 0.91 8.90 7.37
C ALA A 22 1.37 10.33 7.69
N ASP A 23 1.58 10.59 8.98
CA ASP A 23 2.06 11.91 9.46
C ASP A 23 3.54 12.15 9.10
N ASP A 24 4.27 11.07 8.78
CA ASP A 24 5.68 11.08 8.45
C ASP A 24 5.92 10.44 7.07
N ALA A 25 6.64 11.15 6.20
CA ALA A 25 6.91 10.71 4.84
C ALA A 25 7.84 9.49 4.78
N THR A 26 8.78 9.36 5.73
CA THR A 26 9.66 8.20 5.83
C THR A 26 8.86 6.95 6.18
N LEU A 27 7.95 7.06 7.16
CA LEU A 27 7.04 5.99 7.53
C LEU A 27 6.15 5.59 6.36
N MET A 28 5.61 6.56 5.61
CA MET A 28 4.81 6.29 4.41
C MET A 28 5.60 5.48 3.37
N GLN A 29 6.83 5.89 3.06
CA GLN A 29 7.67 5.19 2.09
C GLN A 29 8.03 3.78 2.55
N GLN A 30 8.44 3.61 3.81
CA GLN A 30 8.76 2.28 4.38
C GLN A 30 7.57 1.31 4.29
N VAL A 31 6.36 1.79 4.55
CA VAL A 31 5.15 0.97 4.44
C VAL A 31 4.88 0.59 2.99
N LEU A 32 5.00 1.55 2.06
CA LEU A 32 4.82 1.30 0.62
C LEU A 32 5.83 0.26 0.09
N ASP A 33 7.11 0.42 0.42
CA ASP A 33 8.17 -0.50 -0.01
C ASP A 33 7.90 -1.91 0.51
N ARG A 34 7.57 -2.03 1.80
CA ARG A 34 7.29 -3.35 2.39
C ARG A 34 6.07 -4.01 1.78
N LEU A 35 5.02 -3.23 1.51
CA LEU A 35 3.80 -3.75 0.89
C LEU A 35 4.07 -4.22 -0.54
N ALA A 36 4.84 -3.44 -1.30
CA ALA A 36 5.20 -3.79 -2.67
C ALA A 36 6.02 -5.09 -2.71
N GLU A 37 6.95 -5.30 -1.78
CA GLU A 37 7.68 -6.57 -1.63
C GLU A 37 6.75 -7.76 -1.33
N VAL A 38 5.82 -7.60 -0.39
CA VAL A 38 4.86 -8.67 -0.05
C VAL A 38 3.98 -9.03 -1.24
N VAL A 39 3.50 -8.03 -1.98
CA VAL A 39 2.69 -8.25 -3.19
C VAL A 39 3.51 -8.97 -4.27
N ARG A 40 4.76 -8.55 -4.51
CA ARG A 40 5.68 -9.23 -5.45
C ARG A 40 5.93 -10.69 -5.07
N ALA A 41 6.04 -11.00 -3.78
CA ALA A 41 6.30 -12.36 -3.31
C ALA A 41 5.06 -13.28 -3.35
N ALA A 42 3.86 -12.71 -3.38
CA ALA A 42 2.59 -13.44 -3.40
C ALA A 42 1.99 -13.62 -4.80
N ALA A 43 2.50 -12.90 -5.79
CA ALA A 43 2.13 -13.00 -7.21
C ALA A 43 2.94 -14.10 -7.91
#